data_AF-A0A538JED7-F1
#
_entry.id   AF-A0A538JED7-F1
#
_cell.length_a   1.000
_cell.length_b   1.000
_cell.length_c   1.000
_cell.angle_alpha   90.00
_cell.angle_beta   90.00
_cell.angle_gamma   90.00
#
_symmetry.space_group_name_H-M   'P 1'
#
loop_
_entity.id
_entity.type
_entity.pdbx_description
1 polymer ?
#
loop_
_entity_poly.entity_id
_entity_poly.type
_entity_poly.pdbx_seq_one_letter_code
_entity_poly.pdbx_strand_id
1 'polypeptide(L)'
;MSTPVAETAPADERAWWLSIPAVLLAPRPVFAALRDDSDETARARQEPVAAIVGLAGISGSLLSPVARQLLNDPANSPIVIPVWAFIGGTITGLAFYFVLAAPSCRWCSRC
;
A
#
# COMPACT_ATOMS: atom_id res chain seq x y z
N MET A 1 -15.62 -26.05 -20.75
CA MET A 1 -14.29 -25.57 -21.15
C MET A 1 -13.81 -24.67 -20.02
N SER A 2 -13.08 -25.25 -19.07
CA SER A 2 -12.68 -24.56 -17.84
C SER A 2 -11.35 -23.86 -18.08
N THR A 3 -11.37 -22.54 -18.12
CA THR A 3 -10.16 -21.70 -18.14
C THR A 3 -9.45 -21.84 -16.79
N PRO A 4 -8.12 -22.10 -16.75
CA PRO A 4 -7.38 -22.12 -15.50
C PRO A 4 -7.23 -20.68 -14.98
N VAL A 5 -8.12 -20.27 -14.07
CA VAL A 5 -8.09 -18.94 -13.40
C VAL A 5 -6.89 -18.81 -12.44
N ALA A 6 -6.23 -19.91 -12.07
CA ALA A 6 -5.17 -19.89 -11.07
C ALA A 6 -3.79 -19.36 -11.57
N GLU A 7 -3.55 -19.33 -12.89
CA GLU A 7 -2.23 -18.96 -13.44
C GLU A 7 -2.07 -17.43 -13.63
N THR A 8 -3.16 -16.66 -13.77
CA THR A 8 -3.09 -15.25 -14.19
C THR A 8 -2.82 -14.26 -13.04
N ALA A 9 -3.33 -14.53 -11.84
CA ALA A 9 -3.16 -13.64 -10.69
C ALA A 9 -1.69 -13.23 -10.39
N PRO A 10 -0.72 -14.16 -10.30
CA PRO A 10 0.68 -13.78 -10.06
C PRO A 10 1.34 -13.10 -11.26
N ALA A 11 0.82 -13.29 -12.48
CA ALA A 11 1.33 -12.62 -13.68
C ALA A 11 0.87 -11.16 -13.74
N ASP A 12 -0.40 -10.90 -13.38
CA ASP A 12 -0.99 -9.57 -13.37
C ASP A 12 -0.38 -8.67 -12.29
N GLU A 13 -0.10 -9.24 -11.11
CA GLU A 13 0.59 -8.51 -10.04
C GLU A 13 2.03 -8.13 -10.44
N ARG A 14 2.78 -9.05 -11.07
CA ARG A 14 4.12 -8.76 -11.60
C ARG A 14 4.10 -7.69 -12.69
N ALA A 15 3.12 -7.74 -13.59
CA ALA A 15 2.95 -6.72 -14.62
C ALA A 15 2.68 -5.35 -13.99
N TRP A 16 1.88 -5.30 -12.92
CA TRP A 16 1.67 -4.08 -12.16
C TRP A 16 2.96 -3.56 -11.51
N TRP A 17 3.77 -4.42 -10.88
CA TRP A 17 5.08 -4.02 -10.33
C TRP A 17 6.04 -3.46 -11.38
N LEU A 18 6.07 -4.06 -12.58
CA LEU A 18 6.89 -3.58 -13.70
C LEU A 18 6.39 -2.24 -14.27
N SER A 19 5.11 -1.94 -14.09
CA SER A 19 4.55 -0.65 -14.53
C SER A 19 5.13 0.54 -13.76
N ILE A 20 5.55 0.35 -12.50
CA ILE A 20 6.09 1.41 -11.64
C ILE A 20 7.34 2.07 -12.25
N PRO A 21 8.43 1.34 -12.56
CA PRO A 21 9.57 1.93 -13.25
C PRO A 21 9.23 2.33 -14.69
N ALA A 22 8.29 1.64 -15.34
CA ALA A 22 7.89 1.96 -16.71
C ALA A 22 7.22 3.32 -16.85
N VAL A 23 6.60 3.87 -15.79
CA VAL A 23 6.07 5.26 -15.77
C VAL A 23 7.15 6.26 -16.17
N LEU A 24 8.40 6.05 -15.76
CA LEU A 24 9.52 6.94 -16.05
C LEU A 24 9.99 6.86 -17.51
N LEU A 25 9.79 5.71 -18.15
CA LEU A 25 10.21 5.44 -19.52
C LEU A 25 9.13 5.80 -20.55
N ALA A 26 7.87 5.45 -20.25
CA ALA A 26 6.74 5.57 -21.17
C ALA A 26 5.46 5.94 -20.41
N PRO A 27 5.29 7.22 -20.00
CA PRO A 27 4.20 7.62 -19.10
C PRO A 27 2.82 7.45 -19.72
N ARG A 28 2.62 7.86 -20.98
CA ARG A 28 1.30 7.81 -21.64
C ARG A 28 0.70 6.41 -21.74
N PRO A 29 1.42 5.39 -22.27
CA PRO A 29 0.86 4.04 -22.33
C PRO A 29 0.63 3.43 -20.94
N VAL A 30 1.50 3.74 -19.96
CA VAL A 30 1.32 3.24 -18.59
C VAL A 30 0.09 3.84 -17.92
N PHE A 31 -0.15 5.15 -18.05
CA PHE A 31 -1.38 5.74 -17.51
C PHE A 31 -2.65 5.24 -18.19
N ALA A 32 -2.61 4.93 -19.48
CA ALA A 32 -3.73 4.32 -20.18
C ALA A 32 -4.04 2.92 -19.62
N ALA A 33 -3.02 2.10 -19.36
CA ALA A 33 -3.18 0.79 -18.73
C ALA A 33 -3.62 0.89 -17.25
N LEU A 34 -3.12 1.88 -16.52
CA LEU A 34 -3.51 2.10 -15.11
C LEU A 34 -4.96 2.57 -14.96
N ARG A 35 -5.56 3.18 -15.99
CA ARG A 35 -6.95 3.66 -16.00
C ARG A 35 -7.99 2.54 -16.08
N ASP A 36 -7.58 1.32 -16.42
CA ASP A 36 -8.48 0.17 -16.38
C ASP A 36 -8.84 -0.17 -14.93
N ASP A 37 -10.10 0.08 -14.56
CA ASP A 37 -10.71 -0.18 -13.25
C ASP A 37 -11.63 -1.42 -13.28
N SER A 38 -11.43 -2.35 -14.22
CA SER A 38 -12.11 -3.64 -14.19
C SER A 38 -11.88 -4.37 -12.86
N ASP A 39 -12.90 -5.07 -12.34
CA ASP A 39 -12.84 -5.74 -11.02
C ASP A 39 -11.61 -6.66 -10.86
N GLU A 40 -11.21 -7.34 -11.94
CA GLU A 40 -10.04 -8.21 -11.97
C GLU A 40 -8.75 -7.41 -11.81
N THR A 41 -8.61 -6.31 -12.55
CA THR A 41 -7.47 -5.41 -12.51
C THR A 41 -7.40 -4.67 -11.17
N ALA A 42 -8.54 -4.33 -10.59
CA ALA A 42 -8.63 -3.72 -9.27
C ALA A 42 -8.17 -4.70 -8.17
N ARG A 43 -8.63 -5.96 -8.21
CA ARG A 43 -8.19 -7.00 -7.24
C ARG A 43 -6.69 -7.25 -7.29
N ALA A 44 -6.11 -7.36 -8.49
CA ALA A 44 -4.67 -7.57 -8.65
C ALA A 44 -3.80 -6.46 -8.02
N ARG A 45 -4.36 -5.26 -7.77
CA ARG A 45 -3.66 -4.11 -7.18
C ARG A 45 -3.89 -3.96 -5.67
N GLN A 46 -4.89 -4.62 -5.11
CA GLN A 46 -5.26 -4.43 -3.69
C GLN A 46 -4.16 -4.86 -2.73
N GLU A 47 -3.58 -6.03 -2.93
CA GLU A 47 -2.50 -6.54 -2.07
C GLU A 47 -1.24 -5.65 -2.15
N PRO A 48 -0.72 -5.28 -3.35
CA PRO A 48 0.38 -4.34 -3.46
C PRO A 48 0.14 -2.95 -2.86
N VAL A 49 -1.04 -2.37 -3.11
CA VAL A 49 -1.39 -1.04 -2.58
C VAL A 49 -1.46 -1.07 -1.06
N ALA A 50 -2.05 -2.11 -0.47
CA ALA A 50 -2.07 -2.28 0.98
C ALA A 50 -0.64 -2.39 1.56
N ALA A 51 0.25 -3.11 0.89
CA ALA A 51 1.65 -3.20 1.31
C ALA A 51 2.37 -1.83 1.26
N ILE A 52 2.18 -1.06 0.19
CA ILE A 52 2.76 0.29 0.05
C ILE A 52 2.21 1.24 1.11
N VAL A 53 0.89 1.20 1.37
CA VAL A 53 0.23 2.00 2.42
C VAL A 53 0.77 1.63 3.80
N GLY A 54 0.95 0.34 4.08
CA GLY A 54 1.55 -0.14 5.32
C GLY A 54 2.98 0.38 5.50
N LEU A 55 3.82 0.29 4.46
CA LEU A 55 5.19 0.81 4.47
C LEU A 55 5.23 2.34 4.65
N ALA A 56 4.34 3.07 3.98
CA ALA A 56 4.23 4.51 4.13
C ALA A 56 3.85 4.88 5.57
N GLY A 57 2.98 4.11 6.20
CA GLY A 57 2.62 4.25 7.61
C GLY A 57 3.81 4.04 8.55
N ILE A 58 4.60 2.97 8.35
CA ILE A 58 5.84 2.70 9.11
C ILE A 58 6.82 3.86 8.98
N SER A 59 7.01 4.37 7.77
CA SER A 59 7.86 5.53 7.51
C SER A 59 7.36 6.78 8.25
N GLY A 60 6.05 7.04 8.21
CA GLY A 60 5.43 8.15 8.94
C GLY A 60 5.62 8.05 10.46
N SER A 61 5.49 6.86 11.04
CA SER A 61 5.75 6.62 12.47
C SER A 61 7.21 6.90 12.83
N LEU A 62 8.17 6.49 11.99
CA LEU A 62 9.59 6.77 12.20
C LEU A 62 9.94 8.25 12.06
N LEU A 63 9.23 8.99 11.21
CA LEU A 63 9.42 10.44 11.06
C LEU A 63 8.86 11.25 12.25
N SER A 64 8.06 10.62 13.11
CA SER A 64 7.33 11.31 14.17
C SER A 64 8.22 11.77 15.33
N PRO A 65 7.80 12.81 16.08
CA PRO A 65 8.49 13.22 17.32
C PRO A 65 8.56 12.11 18.38
N VAL A 66 7.60 11.18 18.38
CA VAL A 66 7.56 10.04 19.31
C VAL A 66 8.72 9.08 19.05
N ALA A 67 9.02 8.79 17.78
CA ALA A 67 10.18 7.99 17.41
C ALA A 67 11.49 8.64 17.90
N ARG A 68 11.58 9.97 17.82
CA ARG A 68 12.73 10.72 18.35
C ARG A 68 12.84 10.58 19.87
N GLN A 69 11.74 10.63 20.61
CA GLN A 69 11.76 10.44 22.06
C GLN A 69 12.19 9.02 22.44
N LEU A 70 11.67 8.00 21.76
CA LEU A 70 12.05 6.60 21.94
C LEU A 70 13.54 6.35 21.67
N LEU A 71 14.11 7.01 20.65
CA LEU A 71 15.52 6.87 20.28
C LEU A 71 16.49 7.52 21.28
N ASN A 72 16.09 8.60 21.93
CA ASN A 72 16.98 9.41 22.78
C ASN A 72 16.94 9.02 24.27
N ASP A 73 16.03 8.16 24.68
CA ASP A 73 15.94 7.69 26.06
C ASP A 73 16.72 6.37 26.24
N PRO A 74 17.84 6.38 27.00
CA PRO A 74 18.69 5.21 27.20
C PRO A 74 18.02 4.10 28.01
N ALA A 75 16.89 4.36 28.66
CA ALA A 75 16.11 3.32 29.36
C ALA A 75 15.34 2.41 28.39
N ASN A 76 15.17 2.81 27.13
CA ASN A 76 14.42 2.05 26.15
C ASN A 76 15.26 0.94 25.52
N SER A 77 14.66 -0.25 25.41
CA SER A 77 15.27 -1.33 24.66
C SER A 77 15.25 -1.05 23.15
N PRO A 78 16.36 -1.26 22.42
CA PRO A 78 16.45 -0.94 20.99
C PRO A 78 15.48 -1.74 20.10
N ILE A 79 14.97 -2.88 20.60
CA ILE A 79 13.95 -3.70 19.91
C ILE A 79 12.55 -3.07 19.92
N VAL A 80 12.27 -2.16 20.85
CA VAL A 80 10.94 -1.56 21.01
C VAL A 80 10.63 -0.63 19.82
N ILE A 81 11.65 0.04 19.29
CA ILE A 81 11.53 0.99 18.18
C ILE A 81 10.97 0.33 16.91
N PRO A 82 11.56 -0.75 16.36
CA PRO A 82 11.04 -1.39 15.15
C PRO A 82 9.66 -2.04 15.37
N VAL A 83 9.40 -2.63 16.54
CA VAL A 83 8.08 -3.23 16.86
C VAL A 83 7.00 -2.16 16.92
N TRP A 84 7.27 -1.04 17.60
CA TRP A 84 6.37 0.09 17.66
C TRP A 84 6.15 0.72 16.29
N ALA A 85 7.21 0.94 15.52
CA ALA A 85 7.11 1.52 14.18
C ALA A 85 6.32 0.61 13.22
N PHE A 86 6.50 -0.71 13.33
CA PHE A 86 5.76 -1.67 12.52
C PHE A 86 4.27 -1.64 12.84
N ILE A 87 3.90 -1.80 14.11
CA ILE A 87 2.49 -1.87 14.53
C ILE A 87 1.82 -0.50 14.43
N GLY A 88 2.40 0.53 15.05
CA GLY A 88 1.85 1.88 15.05
C GLY A 88 1.82 2.47 13.64
N GLY A 89 2.84 2.19 12.85
CA GLY A 89 2.94 2.66 11.48
C GLY A 89 1.95 2.01 10.55
N THR A 90 1.86 0.68 10.53
CA THR A 90 0.86 0.00 9.67
C THR A 90 -0.56 0.42 10.00
N ILE A 91 -0.92 0.54 11.28
CA ILE A 91 -2.24 1.01 11.72
C ILE A 91 -2.47 2.46 11.26
N THR A 92 -1.50 3.35 11.48
CA THR A 92 -1.64 4.77 11.11
C THR A 92 -1.73 4.95 9.60
N GLY A 93 -0.90 4.25 8.83
CA GLY A 93 -0.92 4.29 7.37
C GLY A 93 -2.25 3.79 6.81
N LEU A 94 -2.76 2.67 7.31
CA LEU A 94 -4.03 2.11 6.88
C LEU A 94 -5.21 3.02 7.27
N ALA A 95 -5.21 3.56 8.50
CA ALA A 95 -6.21 4.53 8.94
C ALA A 95 -6.21 5.79 8.05
N PHE A 96 -5.04 6.32 7.70
CA PHE A 96 -4.92 7.44 6.77
C PHE A 96 -5.46 7.11 5.38
N TYR A 97 -5.13 5.93 4.85
CA TYR A 97 -5.66 5.47 3.57
C TYR A 97 -7.19 5.42 3.58
N PHE A 98 -7.80 4.84 4.61
CA PHE A 98 -9.26 4.81 4.72
C PHE A 98 -9.86 6.18 4.97
N VAL A 99 -9.26 7.05 5.79
CA VAL A 99 -9.79 8.41 6.05
C VAL A 99 -9.70 9.30 4.79
N LEU A 100 -8.63 9.17 4.01
CA LEU A 100 -8.48 9.90 2.74
C LEU A 100 -9.37 9.31 1.63
N ALA A 101 -9.58 7.98 1.63
CA ALA A 101 -10.47 7.31 0.69
C ALA A 101 -11.96 7.40 1.08
N ALA A 102 -12.29 7.61 2.36
CA ALA A 102 -13.65 7.72 2.88
C ALA A 102 -14.48 8.87 2.29
N PRO A 103 -13.97 10.11 2.08
CA PRO A 103 -14.75 11.16 1.42
C PRO A 103 -15.11 10.81 -0.03
N SER A 104 -14.35 9.93 -0.69
CA SER A 104 -14.67 9.35 -2.00
C SER A 104 -15.61 8.13 -1.92
N CYS A 105 -15.86 7.59 -0.73
CA CYS A 105 -16.60 6.33 -0.48
C CYS A 105 -17.92 6.50 0.29
N ARG A 106 -18.74 7.50 -0.05
CA ARG A 106 -20.21 7.36 0.12
C ARG A 106 -20.80 6.31 -0.84
N TRP A 107 -19.99 5.75 -1.74
CA TRP A 107 -20.37 4.85 -2.84
C TRP A 107 -20.23 3.34 -2.53
N CYS A 108 -19.71 2.95 -1.36
CA CYS A 108 -19.54 1.55 -0.95
C CYS A 108 -20.49 1.17 0.20
N SER A 109 -21.79 1.42 0.02
CA SER A 109 -22.85 0.86 0.88
C SER A 109 -23.81 -0.04 0.09
N ARG A 110 -23.41 -0.46 -1.12
CA ARG A 110 -24.29 -1.14 -2.08
C ARG A 110 -23.57 -2.15 -3.01
N CYS A 111 -22.53 -2.79 -2.50
CA CYS A 111 -21.99 -4.03 -3.07
C CYS A 111 -22.01 -5.11 -1.99
#